data_AF-A0A958CPI7-F1
#
_entry.id   AF-A0A958CPI7-F1
#
_cell.length_a   1.000
_cell.length_b   1.000
_cell.length_c   1.000
_cell.angle_alpha   90.00
_cell.angle_beta   90.00
_cell.angle_gamma   90.00
#
_symmetry.space_group_name_H-M   'P 1'
#
loop_
_entity.id
_entity.type
_entity.pdbx_description
1 polymer ?
#
loop_
_entity_poly.entity_id
_entity_poly.type
_entity_poly.pdbx_seq_one_letter_code
_entity_poly.pdbx_strand_id
1 'polypeptide(L)'
;MTLRNTHMAVRAMLAALWIGAVLAILSLLVVGQSTASGSGPELTPTPAPGVFYSYRVVSPPQIDGNLGEWPGDGALLLNRDTAFSLSGTFDSIADAAATCWSQWDDAAIYVACAVQDDRLIADSVRIWEDDTVELAFDGHNDNVRFCGSGFCPDDHLYEVRVDGAVRDN
;
A
#
# COMPACT_ATOMS: atom_id res chain seq x y z
N MET A 1 -5.60 -38.74 10.49
CA MET A 1 -4.86 -37.63 11.13
C MET A 1 -5.15 -36.40 10.29
N THR A 2 -6.11 -35.58 10.73
CA THR A 2 -6.71 -34.53 9.91
C THR A 2 -5.98 -33.22 10.18
N LEU A 3 -5.20 -32.73 9.21
CA LEU A 3 -4.62 -31.38 9.23
C LEU A 3 -5.77 -30.39 9.04
N ARG A 4 -6.00 -29.54 10.05
CA ARG A 4 -6.91 -28.40 9.92
C ARG A 4 -6.09 -27.27 9.29
N ASN A 5 -6.38 -26.94 8.04
CA ASN A 5 -5.95 -25.69 7.43
C ASN A 5 -6.65 -24.53 8.16
N THR A 6 -5.94 -23.90 9.09
CA THR A 6 -6.32 -22.59 9.62
C THR A 6 -5.88 -21.55 8.60
N HIS A 7 -6.79 -21.17 7.70
CA HIS A 7 -6.60 -20.01 6.83
C HIS A 7 -6.59 -18.75 7.71
N MET A 8 -5.46 -18.04 7.75
CA MET A 8 -5.41 -16.66 8.27
C MET A 8 -6.30 -15.80 7.36
N ALA A 9 -7.24 -15.07 7.96
CA ALA A 9 -8.13 -14.20 7.20
C ALA A 9 -7.55 -12.79 7.14
N VAL A 10 -7.20 -12.28 5.96
CA VAL A 10 -6.81 -10.88 5.79
C VAL A 10 -8.08 -10.02 5.76
N ARG A 11 -8.12 -8.96 6.56
CA ARG A 11 -9.22 -7.98 6.58
C ARG A 11 -8.67 -6.61 6.22
N ALA A 12 -9.12 -6.06 5.09
CA ALA A 12 -8.75 -4.72 4.60
C ALA A 12 -10.00 -3.87 4.39
N MET A 13 -9.96 -2.59 4.78
CA MET A 13 -11.00 -1.60 4.45
C MET A 13 -10.40 -0.20 4.23
N LEU A 14 -10.94 0.51 3.24
CA LEU A 14 -10.65 1.90 2.92
C LEU A 14 -11.60 2.84 3.68
N ALA A 15 -11.05 3.88 4.29
CA ALA A 15 -11.81 4.96 4.91
C ALA A 15 -11.98 6.10 3.90
N ALA A 16 -13.17 6.24 3.32
CA ALA A 16 -13.50 7.40 2.50
C ALA A 16 -13.75 8.63 3.40
N LEU A 17 -12.71 9.41 3.69
CA LEU A 17 -12.82 10.69 4.38
C LEU A 17 -13.04 11.83 3.36
N TRP A 18 -14.30 12.23 3.19
CA TRP A 18 -14.67 13.50 2.56
C TRP A 18 -14.40 14.67 3.51
N ILE A 19 -13.34 15.47 3.31
CA ILE A 19 -13.31 16.87 3.77
C ILE A 19 -12.58 17.74 2.73
N GLY A 20 -13.31 18.72 2.19
CA GLY A 20 -12.82 19.68 1.21
C GLY A 20 -11.89 20.76 1.77
N ALA A 21 -10.96 21.17 0.90
CA ALA A 21 -10.43 22.51 0.63
C ALA A 21 -10.18 23.51 1.79
N VAL A 22 -8.95 24.05 1.87
CA VAL A 22 -8.59 25.46 1.52
C VAL A 22 -7.32 25.96 2.27
N LEU A 23 -6.43 26.59 1.48
CA LEU A 23 -5.35 27.56 1.76
C LEU A 23 -3.95 27.09 2.24
N ALA A 24 -3.01 27.22 1.28
CA ALA A 24 -1.57 27.34 1.48
C ALA A 24 -1.16 28.73 2.02
N ILE A 25 -0.13 28.78 2.86
CA ILE A 25 0.85 29.89 2.87
C ILE A 25 2.27 29.32 3.01
N LEU A 26 3.09 29.69 2.03
CA LEU A 26 4.51 29.44 1.81
C LEU A 26 5.38 30.46 2.58
N SER A 27 6.55 30.04 3.08
CA SER A 27 7.73 30.93 3.17
C SER A 27 9.06 30.17 3.20
N LEU A 28 9.99 30.71 2.41
CA LEU A 28 11.25 30.21 1.81
C LEU A 28 12.52 30.71 2.52
N LEU A 29 13.65 29.96 2.50
CA LEU A 29 15.06 30.41 2.21
C LEU A 29 16.05 29.20 2.26
N VAL A 30 16.67 28.74 1.15
CA VAL A 30 18.02 29.07 0.58
C VAL A 30 19.19 28.52 1.43
N VAL A 31 20.31 27.97 0.94
CA VAL A 31 20.91 27.61 -0.36
C VAL A 31 22.05 26.63 -0.05
N GLY A 32 22.41 25.76 -0.99
CA GLY A 32 23.72 25.11 -1.00
C GLY A 32 23.97 24.36 -2.29
N GLN A 33 24.60 25.00 -3.28
CA GLN A 33 25.20 24.30 -4.43
C GLN A 33 26.62 23.86 -4.07
N SER A 34 27.04 22.67 -4.52
CA SER A 34 28.41 22.41 -5.01
C SER A 34 28.48 21.12 -5.84
N THR A 35 29.42 21.15 -6.78
CA THR A 35 29.54 20.43 -8.06
C THR A 35 30.36 19.13 -8.03
N ALA A 36 30.04 18.15 -8.91
CA ALA A 36 30.99 17.28 -9.66
C ALA A 36 30.16 16.29 -10.54
N SER A 37 30.24 16.32 -11.87
CA SER A 37 31.24 15.72 -12.79
C SER A 37 30.96 14.25 -13.15
N GLY A 38 30.66 14.01 -14.42
CA GLY A 38 30.90 12.72 -15.08
C GLY A 38 29.65 11.96 -15.52
N SER A 39 29.29 12.10 -16.80
CA SER A 39 28.25 11.31 -17.48
C SER A 39 28.75 9.88 -17.75
N GLY A 40 28.34 8.93 -16.92
CA GLY A 40 28.11 7.53 -17.31
C GLY A 40 26.62 7.23 -17.22
N PRO A 41 26.08 6.17 -17.84
CA PRO A 41 24.77 5.67 -17.43
C PRO A 41 24.91 5.28 -15.95
N GLU A 42 24.41 6.14 -15.07
CA GLU A 42 24.21 5.81 -13.68
C GLU A 42 23.23 4.64 -13.70
N LEU A 43 23.74 3.44 -13.42
CA LEU A 43 22.88 2.35 -13.00
C LEU A 43 22.21 2.91 -11.76
N THR A 44 20.95 3.35 -11.91
CA THR A 44 20.14 3.76 -10.79
C THR A 44 20.23 2.61 -9.79
N PRO A 45 20.79 2.82 -8.59
CA PRO A 45 20.82 1.75 -7.62
C PRO A 45 19.37 1.30 -7.44
N THR A 46 19.11 0.01 -7.63
CA THR A 46 17.82 -0.57 -7.25
C THR A 46 17.54 -0.07 -5.84
N PRO A 47 16.47 0.71 -5.60
CA PRO A 47 16.17 1.16 -4.25
C PRO A 47 16.18 -0.06 -3.33
N ALA A 48 16.85 0.03 -2.19
CA ALA A 48 16.73 -1.03 -1.20
C ALA A 48 15.24 -1.25 -0.94
N PRO A 49 14.75 -2.51 -0.85
CA PRO A 49 13.35 -2.76 -0.58
C PRO A 49 12.89 -1.93 0.60
N GLY A 50 11.84 -1.13 0.41
CA GLY A 50 11.24 -0.38 1.50
C GLY A 50 10.79 -1.38 2.56
N VAL A 51 11.29 -1.24 3.79
CA VAL A 51 10.87 -2.11 4.88
C VAL A 51 9.52 -1.60 5.39
N PHE A 52 8.49 -2.45 5.31
CA PHE A 52 7.20 -2.19 5.92
C PHE A 52 7.07 -3.04 7.19
N TYR A 53 7.10 -2.38 8.35
CA TYR A 53 7.00 -3.06 9.62
C TYR A 53 5.53 -3.41 9.95
N SER A 54 5.32 -4.62 10.46
CA SER A 54 4.03 -5.06 10.99
C SER A 54 4.14 -5.34 12.49
N TYR A 55 3.27 -4.72 13.29
CA TYR A 55 3.32 -4.81 14.75
C TYR A 55 2.31 -5.80 15.30
N ARG A 56 2.76 -6.69 16.19
CA ARG A 56 1.85 -7.64 16.84
C ARG A 56 0.92 -6.90 17.82
N VAL A 57 -0.37 -7.22 17.79
CA VAL A 57 -1.38 -6.71 18.72
C VAL A 57 -2.06 -7.82 19.52
N VAL A 58 -2.61 -7.43 20.68
CA VAL A 58 -3.40 -8.32 21.55
C VAL A 58 -4.90 -8.03 21.48
N SER A 59 -5.26 -6.82 21.08
CA SER A 59 -6.62 -6.43 20.74
C SER A 59 -6.60 -6.02 19.28
N PRO A 60 -7.29 -6.77 18.39
CA PRO A 60 -7.28 -6.44 16.97
C PRO A 60 -8.03 -5.13 16.71
N PRO A 61 -7.59 -4.34 15.70
CA PRO A 61 -8.32 -3.15 15.30
C PRO A 61 -9.71 -3.52 14.77
N GLN A 62 -10.67 -2.64 14.98
CA GLN A 62 -11.99 -2.74 14.36
C GLN A 62 -11.87 -2.44 12.87
N ILE A 63 -12.56 -3.22 12.04
CA ILE A 63 -12.58 -3.03 10.60
C ILE A 63 -13.75 -2.12 10.26
N ASP A 64 -13.61 -0.84 10.59
CA ASP A 64 -14.64 0.20 10.44
C ASP A 64 -14.16 1.44 9.67
N GLY A 65 -12.90 1.44 9.20
CA GLY A 65 -12.27 2.57 8.51
C GLY A 65 -11.78 3.68 9.46
N ASN A 66 -11.87 3.51 10.78
CA ASN A 66 -11.33 4.49 11.72
C ASN A 66 -9.82 4.25 11.93
N LEU A 67 -9.01 5.28 11.67
CA LEU A 67 -7.55 5.19 11.84
C LEU A 67 -7.09 5.45 13.29
N GLY A 68 -7.99 5.79 14.21
CA GLY A 68 -7.64 6.14 15.59
C GLY A 68 -7.00 5.02 16.42
N GLU A 69 -7.13 3.76 16.00
CA GLU A 69 -6.53 2.59 16.65
C GLU A 69 -5.13 2.24 16.10
N TRP A 70 -4.68 2.93 15.05
CA TRP A 70 -3.41 2.69 14.39
C TRP A 70 -2.29 3.57 14.98
N PRO A 71 -1.06 3.06 15.09
CA PRO A 71 0.05 3.83 15.64
C PRO A 71 0.42 5.00 14.73
N GLY A 72 0.85 6.12 15.30
CA GLY A 72 1.38 7.24 14.51
C GLY A 72 2.70 6.91 13.80
N ASP A 73 3.48 5.97 14.36
CA ASP A 73 4.77 5.53 13.83
C ASP A 73 4.66 4.25 13.00
N GLY A 74 5.68 3.98 12.17
CA GLY A 74 5.78 2.75 11.37
C GLY A 74 4.87 2.71 10.14
N ALA A 75 4.31 3.86 9.76
CA ALA A 75 3.56 4.00 8.52
C ALA A 75 4.46 3.86 7.30
N LEU A 76 3.99 3.16 6.27
CA LEU A 76 4.53 3.20 4.93
C LEU A 76 3.88 4.36 4.18
N LEU A 77 4.69 5.37 3.83
CA LEU A 77 4.27 6.41 2.89
C LEU A 77 4.51 5.92 1.47
N LEU A 78 3.45 5.85 0.67
CA LEU A 78 3.47 5.54 -0.75
C LEU A 78 3.00 6.76 -1.55
N ASN A 79 3.89 7.36 -2.33
CA ASN A 79 3.58 8.43 -3.26
C ASN A 79 4.62 8.46 -4.38
N ARG A 80 4.54 9.46 -5.27
CA ARG A 80 5.48 9.63 -6.38
C ARG A 80 6.97 9.73 -5.99
N ASP A 81 7.30 10.09 -4.75
CA ASP A 81 8.69 10.25 -4.30
C ASP A 81 9.19 9.01 -3.53
N THR A 82 8.28 8.22 -2.95
CA THR A 82 8.63 7.07 -2.10
C THR A 82 8.35 5.72 -2.76
N ALA A 83 7.56 5.67 -3.83
CA ALA A 83 7.25 4.44 -4.52
C ALA A 83 8.50 3.80 -5.14
N PHE A 84 8.60 2.48 -5.02
CA PHE A 84 9.68 1.72 -5.65
C PHE A 84 9.59 1.75 -7.19
N SER A 85 8.37 1.74 -7.72
CA SER A 85 8.08 1.82 -9.14
C SER A 85 6.84 2.69 -9.37
N LEU A 86 6.83 3.41 -10.48
CA LEU A 86 5.75 4.27 -10.90
C LEU A 86 5.44 3.99 -12.37
N SER A 87 4.16 3.98 -12.69
CA SER A 87 3.65 3.88 -14.05
C SER A 87 2.49 4.85 -14.19
N GLY A 88 2.39 5.53 -15.33
CA GLY A 88 1.39 6.57 -15.56
C GLY A 88 1.93 7.99 -15.35
N THR A 89 1.01 8.94 -15.24
CA THR A 89 1.30 10.36 -15.02
C THR A 89 0.72 10.75 -13.68
N PHE A 90 1.51 11.47 -12.87
CA PHE A 90 1.11 11.97 -11.56
C PHE A 90 1.37 13.47 -11.50
N ASP A 91 0.30 14.24 -11.30
CA ASP A 91 0.35 15.70 -11.33
C ASP A 91 0.91 16.27 -10.02
N SER A 92 0.86 15.52 -8.91
CA SER A 92 1.37 15.96 -7.61
C SER A 92 1.82 14.81 -6.71
N ILE A 93 2.44 15.12 -5.56
CA ILE A 93 2.78 14.11 -4.53
C ILE A 93 1.55 13.53 -3.81
N ALA A 94 0.38 14.14 -4.01
CA ALA A 94 -0.89 13.73 -3.42
C ALA A 94 -1.80 13.00 -4.41
N ASP A 95 -1.37 12.90 -5.67
CA ASP A 95 -2.06 12.16 -6.74
C ASP A 95 -1.72 10.68 -6.59
N ALA A 96 -2.76 9.84 -6.41
CA ALA A 96 -2.66 8.42 -6.05
C ALA A 96 -1.64 8.13 -4.91
N ALA A 97 -1.76 8.87 -3.81
CA ALA A 97 -0.90 8.72 -2.63
C ALA A 97 -1.59 7.89 -1.54
N ALA A 98 -0.81 7.14 -0.75
CA ALA A 98 -1.31 6.39 0.38
C ALA A 98 -0.37 6.47 1.59
N THR A 99 -0.94 6.50 2.78
CA THR A 99 -0.22 6.17 4.02
C THR A 99 -0.80 4.89 4.58
N CYS A 100 0.01 3.85 4.73
CA CYS A 100 -0.44 2.53 5.15
C CYS A 100 0.22 2.08 6.44
N TRP A 101 -0.50 1.27 7.22
CA TRP A 101 -0.03 0.65 8.45
C TRP A 101 -0.32 -0.84 8.44
N SER A 102 0.52 -1.61 9.13
CA SER A 102 0.30 -3.05 9.29
C SER A 102 0.39 -3.46 10.76
N GLN A 103 -0.55 -4.30 11.16
CA GLN A 103 -0.58 -4.98 12.44
C GLN A 103 -0.90 -6.46 12.23
N TRP A 104 -0.63 -7.30 13.21
CA TRP A 104 -1.01 -8.72 13.14
C TRP A 104 -1.31 -9.31 14.51
N ASP A 105 -2.09 -10.38 14.52
CA ASP A 105 -2.24 -11.30 15.65
C ASP A 105 -2.15 -12.74 15.15
N ASP A 106 -2.39 -13.72 16.03
CA ASP A 106 -2.27 -15.13 15.65
C ASP A 106 -3.35 -15.59 14.64
N ALA A 107 -4.36 -14.77 14.35
CA ALA A 107 -5.46 -15.07 13.45
C ALA A 107 -5.40 -14.32 12.11
N ALA A 108 -4.82 -13.12 12.08
CA ALA A 108 -4.85 -12.26 10.91
C ALA A 108 -3.70 -11.25 10.82
N ILE A 109 -3.44 -10.81 9.59
CA ILE A 109 -2.74 -9.56 9.30
C ILE A 109 -3.80 -8.50 8.99
N TYR A 110 -3.64 -7.35 9.63
CA TYR A 110 -4.48 -6.17 9.47
C TYR A 110 -3.68 -5.12 8.69
N VAL A 111 -4.31 -4.52 7.69
CA VAL A 111 -3.75 -3.39 6.94
C VAL A 111 -4.79 -2.28 6.85
N ALA A 112 -4.36 -1.06 7.17
CA ALA A 112 -5.13 0.14 6.89
C ALA A 112 -4.33 1.06 5.98
N CYS A 113 -5.01 1.68 5.03
CA CYS A 113 -4.43 2.68 4.14
C CYS A 113 -5.33 3.91 4.10
N ALA A 114 -4.78 5.07 4.41
CA ALA A 114 -5.35 6.37 4.10
C ALA A 114 -4.93 6.74 2.70
N VAL A 115 -5.85 6.68 1.73
CA VAL A 115 -5.57 6.99 0.32
C VAL A 115 -6.06 8.39 0.00
N GLN A 116 -5.23 9.15 -0.69
CA GLN A 116 -5.54 10.46 -1.24
C GLN A 116 -5.41 10.37 -2.75
N ASP A 117 -6.47 10.82 -3.42
CA ASP A 117 -6.50 10.96 -4.86
C ASP A 117 -7.41 12.14 -5.22
N ASP A 118 -7.19 12.76 -6.38
CA ASP A 118 -7.98 13.90 -6.84
C ASP A 118 -9.30 13.46 -7.51
N ARG A 119 -9.34 12.22 -7.99
CA ARG A 119 -10.48 11.58 -8.65
C ARG A 119 -10.63 10.17 -8.12
N LEU A 120 -11.87 9.72 -7.99
CA LEU A 120 -12.20 8.36 -7.58
C LEU A 120 -13.05 7.70 -8.68
N ILE A 121 -12.51 6.66 -9.29
CA ILE A 121 -13.02 5.96 -10.46
C ILE A 121 -13.27 4.49 -10.09
N ALA A 122 -14.46 4.01 -10.41
CA ALA A 122 -14.91 2.63 -10.13
C ALA A 122 -15.96 2.18 -11.16
N ASP A 123 -15.73 2.46 -12.45
CA ASP A 123 -16.68 2.20 -13.53
C ASP A 123 -16.22 1.14 -14.54
N SER A 124 -15.06 0.52 -14.31
CA SER A 124 -14.54 -0.54 -15.15
C SER A 124 -15.05 -1.93 -14.75
N VAL A 125 -15.04 -2.84 -15.73
CA VAL A 125 -15.40 -4.26 -15.51
C VAL A 125 -14.32 -4.97 -14.72
N ARG A 126 -13.05 -4.59 -14.91
CA ARG A 126 -11.90 -5.18 -14.21
C ARG A 126 -11.45 -4.23 -13.11
N ILE A 127 -11.30 -4.77 -11.90
CA ILE A 127 -11.01 -3.96 -10.72
C ILE A 127 -9.68 -3.20 -10.83
N TRP A 128 -8.65 -3.81 -11.41
CA TRP A 128 -7.32 -3.21 -11.60
C TRP A 128 -7.28 -2.06 -12.64
N GLU A 129 -8.36 -1.85 -13.40
CA GLU A 129 -8.49 -0.70 -14.33
C GLU A 129 -9.00 0.56 -13.61
N ASP A 130 -9.43 0.43 -12.35
CA ASP A 130 -10.02 1.48 -11.50
C ASP A 130 -9.16 1.74 -10.24
N ASP A 131 -9.52 2.76 -9.47
CA ASP A 131 -8.77 3.17 -8.27
C ASP A 131 -8.87 2.11 -7.17
N THR A 132 -7.77 1.38 -7.01
CA THR A 132 -7.69 0.15 -6.24
C THR A 132 -6.39 0.09 -5.45
N VAL A 133 -6.48 -0.30 -4.19
CA VAL A 133 -5.33 -0.70 -3.38
C VAL A 133 -5.12 -2.19 -3.54
N GLU A 134 -3.90 -2.59 -3.90
CA GLU A 134 -3.50 -3.99 -4.01
C GLU A 134 -2.50 -4.37 -2.91
N LEU A 135 -2.72 -5.51 -2.26
CA LEU A 135 -1.86 -6.08 -1.23
C LEU A 135 -1.46 -7.50 -1.64
N ALA A 136 -0.19 -7.69 -1.97
CA ALA A 136 0.37 -8.99 -2.32
C ALA A 136 1.13 -9.61 -1.13
N PHE A 137 0.87 -10.88 -0.85
CA PHE A 137 1.54 -11.65 0.19
C PHE A 137 2.19 -12.89 -0.41
N ASP A 138 3.44 -13.14 -0.03
CA ASP A 138 4.18 -14.39 -0.30
C ASP A 138 4.29 -15.16 1.03
N GLY A 139 3.44 -16.17 1.19
CA GLY A 139 3.26 -16.88 2.46
C GLY A 139 4.44 -17.79 2.81
N HIS A 140 5.10 -18.37 1.81
CA HIS A 140 6.26 -19.23 2.00
C HIS A 140 7.60 -18.47 1.89
N ASN A 141 7.56 -17.22 1.46
CA ASN A 141 8.72 -16.39 1.17
C ASN A 141 9.70 -17.11 0.23
N ASP A 142 9.17 -17.82 -0.77
CA ASP A 142 9.95 -18.59 -1.73
C ASP A 142 10.08 -17.87 -3.09
N ASN A 143 9.39 -16.73 -3.25
CA ASN A 143 9.29 -15.94 -4.48
C ASN A 143 8.74 -16.74 -5.69
N VAL A 144 7.97 -17.79 -5.43
CA VAL A 144 7.36 -18.64 -6.46
C VAL A 144 5.90 -18.26 -6.63
N ARG A 145 5.63 -17.32 -7.54
CA ARG A 145 4.25 -16.88 -7.82
C ARG A 145 3.30 -17.97 -8.33
N PHE A 146 3.81 -18.98 -9.03
CA PHE A 146 2.98 -19.94 -9.78
C PHE A 146 3.29 -21.39 -9.41
N CYS A 147 2.28 -22.09 -8.89
CA CYS A 147 2.34 -23.52 -8.56
C CYS A 147 1.53 -24.31 -9.59
N GLY A 148 2.16 -24.60 -10.74
CA GLY A 148 1.50 -25.28 -11.85
C GLY A 148 0.74 -24.30 -12.75
N SER A 149 -0.58 -24.42 -12.81
CA SER A 149 -1.43 -23.61 -13.71
C SER A 149 -2.06 -22.37 -13.08
N GLY A 150 -1.75 -22.06 -11.81
CA GLY A 150 -2.31 -20.94 -11.07
C GLY A 150 -1.35 -20.39 -10.02
N PHE A 151 -1.81 -19.40 -9.24
CA PHE A 151 -1.06 -18.87 -8.11
C PHE A 151 -0.74 -19.98 -7.09
N CYS A 152 0.37 -19.83 -6.38
CA CYS A 152 0.67 -20.73 -5.28
C CYS A 152 -0.39 -20.58 -4.18
N PRO A 153 -0.85 -21.67 -3.54
CA PRO A 153 -1.93 -21.59 -2.54
C PRO A 153 -1.62 -20.72 -1.30
N ASP A 154 -0.36 -20.40 -1.09
CA ASP A 154 0.15 -19.54 -0.02
C ASP A 154 0.42 -18.09 -0.47
N ASP A 155 0.37 -17.84 -1.77
CA ASP A 155 0.48 -16.50 -2.35
C ASP A 155 -0.91 -15.93 -2.57
N HIS A 156 -1.09 -14.68 -2.17
CA HIS A 156 -2.37 -14.00 -2.29
C HIS A 156 -2.21 -12.60 -2.85
N LEU A 157 -3.13 -12.19 -3.71
CA LEU A 157 -3.31 -10.79 -4.11
C LEU A 157 -4.70 -10.31 -3.71
N TYR A 158 -4.76 -9.47 -2.69
CA TYR A 158 -5.99 -8.79 -2.28
C TYR A 158 -6.12 -7.45 -2.99
N GLU A 159 -7.26 -7.21 -3.62
CA GLU A 159 -7.58 -5.96 -4.30
C GLU A 159 -8.81 -5.34 -3.64
N VAL A 160 -8.70 -4.08 -3.23
CA VAL A 160 -9.79 -3.31 -2.61
C VAL A 160 -9.99 -2.03 -3.42
N ARG A 161 -11.10 -1.96 -4.15
CA ARG A 161 -11.46 -0.78 -4.95
C ARG A 161 -12.15 0.28 -4.10
N VAL A 162 -12.09 1.52 -4.55
CA VAL A 162 -12.68 2.67 -3.86
C VAL A 162 -14.18 2.55 -3.53
N ASP A 163 -14.94 1.75 -4.30
CA ASP A 163 -16.36 1.48 -4.05
C ASP A 163 -16.62 0.33 -3.05
N GLY A 164 -15.56 -0.25 -2.48
CA GLY A 164 -15.62 -1.35 -1.52
C GLY A 164 -15.69 -2.74 -2.16
N ALA A 165 -15.55 -2.86 -3.49
CA ALA A 165 -15.37 -4.16 -4.13
C ALA A 165 -14.05 -4.81 -3.68
N VAL A 166 -14.10 -6.10 -3.35
CA VAL A 166 -12.93 -6.88 -2.88
C VAL A 166 -12.74 -8.13 -3.75
N ARG A 167 -11.48 -8.41 -4.11
CA ARG A 167 -11.06 -9.64 -4.79
C ARG A 167 -9.83 -10.23 -4.10
N ASP A 168 -9.73 -11.56 -4.12
CA ASP A 168 -8.56 -12.37 -3.69
C ASP A 168 -8.26 -13.33 -4.85
N ASN A 169 -6.99 -13.37 -5.31
CA ASN A 169 -6.54 -14.24 -6.40
C ASN A 169 -5.38 -15.13 -5.98
#